data_AF-A0A559QSI0-F1
#
_entry.id   AF-A0A559QSI0-F1
#
_cell.length_a   1.000
_cell.length_b   1.000
_cell.length_c   1.000
_cell.angle_alpha   90.00
_cell.angle_beta   90.00
_cell.angle_gamma   90.00
#
_symmetry.space_group_name_H-M   'P 1'
#
loop_
_entity.id
_entity.type
_entity.pdbx_description
1 polymer ?
#
loop_
_entity_poly.entity_id
_entity_poly.type
_entity_poly.pdbx_seq_one_letter_code
_entity_poly.pdbx_strand_id
1 'polypeptide(L)'
;MTELSNEETQFWDAVDAFIDTANRATEDVDPGIISSAMLYAAARFNAFYVASYAESRKDFLEDSEDTVRHYSDEFKKLFQENMADYGENYKTYMKDPEQA
;
A
#
# COMPACT_ATOMS: atom_id res chain seq x y z
N MET A 1 -3.53 -27.20 1.19
CA MET A 1 -3.77 -25.78 1.53
C MET A 1 -3.28 -25.62 2.95
N THR A 2 -2.22 -24.85 3.15
CA THR A 2 -1.71 -24.51 4.47
C THR A 2 -2.60 -23.38 5.01
N GLU A 3 -3.13 -23.52 6.22
CA GLU A 3 -3.82 -22.41 6.89
C GLU A 3 -2.84 -21.27 7.14
N LEU A 4 -3.27 -20.02 6.91
CA LEU A 4 -2.50 -18.83 7.23
C LEU A 4 -2.26 -18.75 8.74
N SER A 5 -1.14 -18.18 9.14
CA SER A 5 -0.95 -17.77 10.53
C SER A 5 -1.91 -16.65 10.91
N ASN A 6 -2.10 -16.46 12.22
CA ASN A 6 -2.93 -15.37 12.73
C ASN A 6 -2.38 -13.98 12.32
N GLU A 7 -1.06 -13.82 12.28
CA GLU A 7 -0.42 -12.56 11.87
C GLU A 7 -0.62 -12.29 10.37
N GLU A 8 -0.47 -13.31 9.52
CA GLU A 8 -0.76 -13.17 8.08
C GLU A 8 -2.23 -12.84 7.83
N THR A 9 -3.15 -13.45 8.59
CA THR A 9 -4.59 -13.14 8.49
C THR A 9 -4.86 -11.68 8.85
N GLN A 10 -4.31 -11.20 9.96
CA GLN A 10 -4.46 -9.80 10.38
C GLN A 10 -3.87 -8.81 9.36
N PHE A 11 -2.75 -9.17 8.74
CA PHE A 11 -2.14 -8.36 7.68
C PHE A 11 -3.08 -8.23 6.47
N TRP A 12 -3.60 -9.35 5.95
CA TRP A 12 -4.47 -9.33 4.78
C TRP A 12 -5.82 -8.67 5.07
N ASP A 13 -6.41 -8.91 6.25
CA ASP A 13 -7.63 -8.22 6.68
C ASP A 13 -7.44 -6.69 6.69
N ALA A 14 -6.27 -6.20 7.11
CA ALA A 14 -5.96 -4.78 7.10
C ALA A 14 -5.77 -4.23 5.67
N VAL A 15 -5.07 -4.96 4.81
CA VAL A 15 -4.90 -4.60 3.39
C VAL A 15 -6.25 -4.48 2.70
N ASP A 16 -7.12 -5.46 2.88
CA ASP A 16 -8.46 -5.49 2.29
C ASP A 16 -9.29 -4.31 2.79
N ALA A 17 -9.27 -4.02 4.10
CA ALA A 17 -9.99 -2.89 4.66
C ALA A 17 -9.53 -1.53 4.09
N PHE A 18 -8.23 -1.36 3.80
CA PHE A 18 -7.72 -0.15 3.16
C PHE A 18 -8.13 -0.03 1.70
N ILE A 19 -8.08 -1.14 0.95
CA ILE A 19 -8.53 -1.19 -0.45
C ILE A 19 -10.02 -0.92 -0.54
N ASP A 20 -10.85 -1.55 0.29
CA ASP A 20 -12.30 -1.33 0.35
C ASP A 20 -12.65 0.13 0.66
N THR A 21 -11.85 0.78 1.50
CA THR A 21 -12.02 2.20 1.80
C THR A 21 -11.67 3.07 0.60
N ALA A 22 -10.57 2.78 -0.10
CA ALA A 22 -10.21 3.48 -1.33
C ALA A 22 -11.28 3.27 -2.41
N ASN A 23 -11.74 2.05 -2.63
CA ASN A 23 -12.77 1.70 -3.61
C ASN A 23 -14.07 2.47 -3.36
N ARG A 24 -14.60 2.47 -2.13
CA ARG A 24 -15.79 3.26 -1.77
C ARG A 24 -15.60 4.75 -2.02
N ALA A 25 -14.41 5.29 -1.74
CA ALA A 25 -14.14 6.71 -1.98
C ALA A 25 -14.17 7.07 -3.48
N THR A 26 -13.91 6.12 -4.38
CA THR A 26 -13.98 6.36 -5.83
C THR A 26 -15.40 6.49 -6.38
N GLU A 27 -16.44 6.23 -5.57
CA GLU A 27 -17.83 6.48 -5.95
C GLU A 27 -18.12 7.98 -6.13
N ASP A 28 -17.46 8.83 -5.33
CA ASP A 28 -17.68 10.28 -5.30
C ASP A 28 -16.46 11.12 -5.73
N VAL A 29 -15.27 10.52 -5.77
CA VAL A 29 -13.99 11.22 -6.00
C VAL A 29 -13.23 10.56 -7.13
N ASP A 30 -12.55 11.38 -7.96
CA ASP A 30 -11.69 10.87 -9.03
C ASP A 30 -10.67 9.84 -8.51
N PRO A 31 -10.57 8.65 -9.14
CA PRO A 31 -9.65 7.60 -8.72
C PRO A 31 -8.17 8.03 -8.67
N GLY A 32 -7.75 8.97 -9.53
CA GLY A 32 -6.39 9.52 -9.51
C GLY A 32 -6.11 10.34 -8.25
N ILE A 33 -7.12 11.08 -7.76
CA ILE A 33 -7.05 11.79 -6.47
C ILE A 33 -6.95 10.77 -5.32
N ILE A 34 -7.78 9.72 -5.31
CA ILE A 34 -7.74 8.68 -4.26
C ILE A 34 -6.40 7.93 -4.26
N SER A 35 -5.86 7.60 -5.44
CA SER A 35 -4.54 6.98 -5.59
C SER A 35 -3.43 7.86 -4.97
N SER A 36 -3.44 9.15 -5.28
CA SER A 36 -2.48 10.10 -4.71
C SER A 36 -2.64 10.25 -3.18
N ALA A 37 -3.89 10.27 -2.70
CA ALA A 37 -4.20 10.35 -1.27
C ALA A 37 -3.74 9.10 -0.51
N MET A 38 -3.89 7.91 -1.09
CA MET A 38 -3.42 6.64 -0.50
C MET A 38 -1.90 6.64 -0.32
N LEU A 39 -1.14 7.07 -1.33
CA LEU A 39 0.32 7.20 -1.21
C LEU A 39 0.71 8.14 -0.07
N TYR A 40 0.05 9.29 0.03
CA TYR A 40 0.31 10.27 1.08
C TYR A 40 -0.08 9.76 2.47
N ALA A 41 -1.20 9.06 2.59
CA ALA A 41 -1.68 8.45 3.82
C ALA A 41 -0.70 7.38 4.33
N ALA A 42 -0.25 6.47 3.46
CA ALA A 42 0.72 5.44 3.79
C ALA A 42 2.04 6.05 4.30
N ALA A 43 2.57 7.06 3.60
CA ALA A 43 3.79 7.75 4.02
C ALA A 43 3.65 8.39 5.42
N ARG A 44 2.52 9.05 5.70
CA ARG A 44 2.27 9.67 7.00
C ARG A 44 2.13 8.65 8.12
N PHE A 45 1.39 7.57 7.87
CA PHE A 45 1.20 6.52 8.86
C PHE A 45 2.52 5.81 9.19
N ASN A 46 3.30 5.44 8.18
CA ASN A 46 4.58 4.77 8.36
C ASN A 46 5.60 5.67 9.08
N ALA A 47 5.65 6.96 8.75
CA ALA A 47 6.48 7.92 9.47
C ALA A 47 6.08 8.05 10.95
N PHE A 48 4.78 8.08 11.24
CA PHE A 48 4.27 8.08 12.62
C PHE A 48 4.64 6.79 13.36
N TYR A 49 4.50 5.62 12.73
CA TYR A 49 4.87 4.33 13.31
C TYR A 49 6.36 4.33 13.69
N VAL A 50 7.25 4.66 12.76
CA VAL A 50 8.70 4.73 13.02
C VAL A 50 9.00 5.70 14.17
N ALA A 51 8.43 6.91 14.13
CA ALA A 51 8.65 7.91 15.18
C ALA A 51 8.15 7.43 16.56
N SER A 52 7.08 6.64 16.61
CA SER A 52 6.50 6.12 17.85
C SER A 52 7.34 5.02 18.50
N TYR A 53 8.23 4.39 17.74
CA TYR A 53 9.15 3.34 18.22
C TYR A 53 10.58 3.85 18.46
N ALA A 54 10.89 5.09 18.08
CA ALA A 54 12.19 5.68 18.36
C ALA A 54 12.34 6.04 19.85
N GLU A 55 13.47 5.69 20.46
CA GLU A 55 13.74 6.00 21.88
C GLU A 55 13.93 7.50 22.13
N SER A 56 14.44 8.22 21.13
CA SER A 56 14.59 9.66 21.17
C SER A 56 14.47 10.30 19.79
N ARG A 57 14.30 11.63 19.79
CA ARG A 57 14.37 12.43 18.55
C ARG A 57 15.71 12.26 17.82
N LYS A 58 16.80 12.03 18.56
CA LYS A 58 18.12 11.84 17.95
C LYS A 58 18.14 10.55 17.15
N ASP A 59 17.72 9.44 17.78
CA ASP A 59 17.72 8.11 17.15
C ASP A 59 16.79 8.10 15.92
N PHE A 60 15.61 8.71 16.03
CA PHE A 60 14.71 8.89 14.88
C PHE A 60 15.37 9.59 13.69
N LEU A 61 16.17 10.62 13.94
CA LEU A 61 16.84 11.37 12.87
C LEU A 61 18.04 10.61 12.31
N GLU A 62 18.81 9.92 13.15
CA GLU A 62 19.95 9.11 12.72
C GLU A 62 19.51 7.95 11.82
N ASP A 63 18.37 7.33 12.12
CA ASP A 63 17.82 6.20 11.35
C ASP A 63 16.91 6.61 10.19
N SER A 64 16.63 7.92 10.03
CA SER A 64 15.60 8.41 9.10
C SER A 64 15.89 8.09 7.63
N GLU A 65 17.14 8.28 7.18
CA GLU A 65 17.50 8.06 5.78
C GLU A 65 17.38 6.58 5.38
N ASP A 66 17.86 5.68 6.25
CA ASP A 66 17.78 4.24 6.00
C ASP A 66 16.35 3.73 6.08
N THR A 67 15.54 4.28 6.99
CA THR A 67 14.11 4.01 7.05
C THR A 67 13.41 4.44 5.76
N VAL A 68 13.66 5.67 5.29
CA VAL A 68 13.07 6.18 4.04
C VAL A 68 13.46 5.30 2.86
N ARG A 69 14.73 4.88 2.80
CA ARG A 69 15.22 3.96 1.77
C ARG A 69 14.48 2.63 1.80
N HIS A 70 14.37 2.00 2.98
CA HIS A 70 13.68 0.73 3.15
C HIS A 70 12.23 0.78 2.68
N TYR A 71 11.43 1.74 3.17
CA TYR A 71 10.03 1.87 2.75
C TYR A 71 9.88 2.20 1.26
N SER A 72 10.78 3.01 0.71
CA SER A 72 10.75 3.36 -0.71
C SER A 72 11.07 2.14 -1.60
N ASP A 73 12.04 1.33 -1.21
CA ASP A 73 12.43 0.12 -1.94
C ASP A 73 11.35 -0.97 -1.86
N GLU A 74 10.74 -1.17 -0.69
CA GLU A 74 9.62 -2.10 -0.53
C GLU A 74 8.41 -1.67 -1.36
N PHE A 75 8.01 -0.38 -1.31
CA PHE A 75 6.92 0.12 -2.14
C PHE A 75 7.23 -0.05 -3.64
N LYS A 76 8.45 0.29 -4.05
CA LYS A 76 8.88 0.16 -5.44
C LYS A 76 8.77 -1.29 -5.91
N LYS A 77 9.25 -2.24 -5.12
CA LYS A 77 9.16 -3.66 -5.43
C LYS A 77 7.71 -4.11 -5.60
N LEU A 78 6.85 -3.83 -4.62
CA LEU A 78 5.43 -4.20 -4.67
C LEU A 78 4.72 -3.59 -5.87
N PHE A 79 4.99 -2.31 -6.15
CA PHE A 79 4.41 -1.61 -7.30
C PHE A 79 4.88 -2.22 -8.62
N GLN A 80 6.17 -2.57 -8.74
CA GLN A 80 6.70 -3.24 -9.92
C GLN A 80 6.07 -4.61 -10.15
N GLU A 81 5.88 -5.40 -9.09
CA GLU A 81 5.20 -6.71 -9.15
C GLU A 81 3.75 -6.56 -9.65
N ASN A 82 2.99 -5.61 -9.11
CA ASN A 82 1.63 -5.32 -9.56
C ASN A 82 1.60 -4.82 -11.01
N MET A 83 2.51 -3.92 -11.40
CA MET A 83 2.59 -3.43 -12.78
C MET A 83 2.91 -4.55 -13.77
N ALA A 84 3.77 -5.50 -13.38
CA ALA A 84 4.07 -6.67 -14.20
C ALA A 84 2.83 -7.56 -14.35
N ASP A 85 2.11 -7.84 -13.26
CA ASP A 85 0.87 -8.63 -13.28
C ASP A 85 -0.22 -7.99 -14.17
N TYR A 86 -0.48 -6.69 -14.01
CA TYR A 86 -1.38 -5.95 -14.90
C TYR A 86 -0.89 -5.93 -16.35
N GLY A 87 0.42 -5.93 -16.59
CA GLY A 87 0.99 -6.02 -17.93
C GLY A 87 0.75 -7.38 -18.59
N GLU A 88 0.92 -8.47 -17.84
CA GLU A 88 0.69 -9.85 -18.29
C GLU A 88 -0.80 -10.15 -18.51
N ASN A 89 -1.65 -9.63 -17.62
CA ASN A 89 -3.08 -9.92 -17.57
C ASN A 89 -3.97 -8.78 -18.07
N TYR A 90 -3.41 -7.77 -18.73
CA TYR A 90 -4.10 -6.53 -19.11
C TYR A 90 -5.45 -6.76 -19.77
N LYS A 91 -5.50 -7.64 -20.79
CA LYS A 91 -6.72 -7.94 -21.54
C LYS A 91 -7.80 -8.63 -20.71
N THR A 92 -7.44 -9.25 -19.61
CA THR A 92 -8.37 -9.93 -18.70
C THR A 92 -8.91 -8.94 -17.68
N TYR A 93 -8.03 -8.15 -17.07
CA TYR A 93 -8.38 -7.20 -16.00
C TYR A 93 -9.06 -5.95 -16.49
N MET A 94 -8.72 -5.47 -17.70
CA MET A 94 -9.25 -4.23 -18.26
C MET A 94 -10.38 -4.46 -19.28
N LYS A 95 -11.00 -5.65 -19.31
CA LYS A 95 -12.19 -5.84 -20.17
C LYS A 95 -13.28 -4.87 -19.74
N ASP A 96 -13.89 -4.26 -20.74
CA ASP A 96 -15.07 -3.45 -20.56
C ASP A 96 -16.20 -4.31 -19.97
N PRO A 97 -16.76 -4.00 -18.79
CA PRO A 97 -17.88 -4.75 -18.23
C PRO A 97 -19.11 -4.77 -19.15
N GLU A 98 -19.19 -3.91 -20.18
CA GLU A 98 -20.24 -3.94 -21.20
C GLU A 98 -20.03 -5.00 -22.31
N GLN A 99 -18.89 -5.70 -22.35
CA GLN A 99 -18.56 -6.70 -23.38
C GLN A 99 -18.40 -8.14 -22.82
N ALA A 100 -18.79 -8.39 -21.56
CA ALA A 100 -18.72 -9.69 -20.89
C ALA A 100 -20.08 -10.38 -20.77
#